data_AF-A0A2E0R764-F1
#
_entry.id   AF-A0A2E0R764-F1
#
_cell.length_a   1.000
_cell.length_b   1.000
_cell.length_c   1.000
_cell.angle_alpha   90.00
_cell.angle_beta   90.00
_cell.angle_gamma   90.00
#
_symmetry.space_group_name_H-M   'P 1'
#
loop_
_entity.id
_entity.type
_entity.pdbx_description
1 polymer ?
#
loop_
_entity_poly.entity_id
_entity_poly.type
_entity_poly.pdbx_seq_one_letter_code
_entity_poly.pdbx_strand_id
1 'polypeptide(L)'
;MSECVQQRISDEEALGMLKHMPTAELMARANEIQRARHGNKVYYVHSHNLNPTNLCVVKCKLCSFYRDENAPDAYVTTLEDARKDLEKAQGHNLTDLHIVGGMIPELDIGYYEDLFALSREMLPGVLLQGMTAVEIHWIAGNAGISVKECLERLTAKGFG
;
A
#
# COMPACT_ATOMS: atom_id res chain seq x y z
N MET A 1 24.12 12.36 -4.29
CA MET A 1 23.30 11.42 -5.07
C MET A 1 24.27 10.49 -5.78
N SER A 2 24.24 9.19 -5.50
CA SER A 2 25.19 8.24 -6.10
C SER A 2 24.96 8.20 -7.61
N GLU A 3 26.00 8.50 -8.41
CA GLU A 3 25.96 8.35 -9.86
C GLU A 3 25.53 6.92 -10.19
N CYS A 4 24.47 6.77 -10.97
CA CYS A 4 23.90 5.47 -11.28
C CYS A 4 24.91 4.66 -12.12
N VAL A 5 25.53 3.66 -11.49
CA VAL A 5 26.67 2.89 -12.00
C VAL A 5 26.37 2.07 -13.28
N GLN A 6 25.12 1.99 -13.74
CA GLN A 6 24.76 1.30 -14.99
C GLN A 6 23.68 2.04 -15.79
N GLN A 7 23.82 1.95 -17.12
CA GLN A 7 22.79 2.36 -18.07
C GLN A 7 21.57 1.44 -17.98
N ARG A 8 20.39 1.97 -18.32
CA ARG A 8 19.16 1.20 -18.40
C ARG A 8 19.27 0.18 -19.55
N ILE A 9 19.07 -1.10 -19.25
CA ILE A 9 18.97 -2.18 -20.23
C ILE A 9 17.69 -2.08 -21.06
N SER A 10 17.68 -2.64 -22.26
CA SER A 10 16.49 -2.72 -23.10
C SER A 10 15.55 -3.85 -22.67
N ASP A 11 14.29 -3.81 -23.11
CA ASP A 11 13.32 -4.88 -22.86
C ASP A 11 13.76 -6.22 -23.48
N GLU A 12 14.41 -6.17 -24.64
CA GLU A 12 14.96 -7.36 -25.31
C GLU A 12 16.09 -7.99 -24.48
N GLU A 13 17.01 -7.16 -23.96
CA GLU A 13 18.08 -7.62 -23.08
C GLU A 13 17.52 -8.21 -21.79
N ALA A 14 16.57 -7.54 -21.14
CA ALA A 14 15.93 -8.02 -19.92
C ALA A 14 15.24 -9.37 -20.13
N LEU A 15 14.53 -9.55 -21.25
CA LEU A 15 13.89 -10.81 -21.61
C LEU A 15 14.91 -11.92 -21.88
N GLY A 16 16.00 -11.59 -22.57
CA GLY A 16 17.12 -12.51 -22.81
C GLY A 16 17.75 -12.99 -21.51
N MET A 17 18.02 -12.07 -20.58
CA MET A 17 18.53 -12.40 -19.25
C MET A 17 17.57 -13.32 -18.50
N LEU A 18 16.28 -12.99 -18.44
CA LEU A 18 15.27 -13.78 -17.73
C LEU A 18 15.17 -15.22 -18.25
N LYS A 19 15.29 -15.42 -19.57
CA LYS A 19 15.11 -16.74 -20.20
C LYS A 19 16.38 -17.58 -20.24
N HIS A 20 17.55 -16.96 -20.29
CA HIS A 20 18.78 -17.65 -20.70
C HIS A 20 19.97 -17.44 -19.76
N MET A 21 19.97 -16.43 -18.89
CA MET A 21 21.09 -16.18 -17.99
C MET A 21 21.08 -17.18 -16.82
N PRO A 22 22.24 -17.77 -16.46
CA PRO A 22 22.33 -18.56 -15.24
C PRO A 22 21.96 -17.73 -14.01
N THR A 23 21.12 -18.28 -13.13
CA THR A 23 20.64 -17.56 -11.93
C THR A 23 21.78 -17.01 -11.08
N ALA A 24 22.89 -17.73 -10.93
CA ALA A 24 24.04 -17.27 -10.17
C ALA A 24 24.68 -16.00 -10.76
N GLU A 25 24.74 -15.90 -12.09
CA GLU A 25 25.24 -14.71 -12.78
C GLU A 25 24.28 -13.54 -12.58
N LEU A 26 22.97 -13.78 -12.73
CA LEU A 26 21.94 -12.77 -12.51
C LEU A 26 21.99 -12.21 -11.07
N MET A 27 22.15 -13.09 -10.08
CA MET A 27 22.29 -12.73 -8.67
C MET A 27 23.56 -11.90 -8.41
N ALA A 28 24.70 -12.27 -9.01
CA ALA A 28 25.96 -11.55 -8.85
C ALA A 28 25.84 -10.11 -9.39
N ARG A 29 25.28 -9.95 -10.59
CA ARG A 29 25.03 -8.64 -11.22
C ARG A 29 24.07 -7.79 -10.39
N ALA A 30 22.96 -8.38 -9.90
CA ALA A 30 22.02 -7.68 -9.05
C ALA A 30 22.65 -7.21 -7.73
N ASN A 31 23.48 -8.05 -7.10
CA ASN A 31 24.20 -7.71 -5.88
C ASN A 31 25.24 -6.59 -6.08
N GLU A 32 25.93 -6.54 -7.22
CA GLU A 32 26.84 -5.43 -7.55
C GLU A 32 26.10 -4.09 -7.59
N ILE A 33 24.96 -4.03 -8.29
CA ILE A 33 24.13 -2.83 -8.40
C ILE A 33 23.57 -2.43 -7.02
N GLN A 34 23.07 -3.39 -6.24
CA GLN A 34 22.54 -3.15 -4.90
C GLN A 34 23.63 -2.59 -3.98
N ARG A 35 24.83 -3.16 -3.98
CA ARG A 35 25.97 -2.71 -3.16
C ARG A 35 26.48 -1.34 -3.57
N ALA A 36 26.53 -1.05 -4.88
CA ALA A 36 26.91 0.26 -5.38
C ALA A 36 25.93 1.37 -4.91
N ARG A 37 24.63 1.06 -4.83
CA ARG A 37 23.59 2.02 -4.42
C ARG A 37 23.40 2.13 -2.91
N HIS A 38 23.48 1.01 -2.20
CA HIS A 38 23.03 0.91 -0.81
C HIS A 38 24.12 0.39 0.15
N GLY A 39 25.27 -0.03 -0.38
CA GLY A 39 26.32 -0.68 0.41
C GLY A 39 25.78 -1.94 1.10
N ASN A 40 26.14 -2.11 2.38
CA ASN A 40 25.66 -3.20 3.23
C ASN A 40 24.41 -2.84 4.05
N LYS A 41 23.71 -1.74 3.74
CA LYS A 41 22.54 -1.31 4.50
C LYS A 41 21.33 -2.18 4.16
N VAL A 42 20.59 -2.58 5.19
CA VAL A 42 19.28 -3.21 5.08
C VAL A 42 18.26 -2.27 5.72
N TYR A 43 17.21 -1.93 4.98
CA TYR A 43 16.11 -1.09 5.45
C TYR A 43 14.93 -1.98 5.83
N TYR A 44 14.18 -1.56 6.84
CA TYR A 44 12.96 -2.23 7.27
C TYR A 44 11.92 -1.21 7.68
N VAL A 45 10.66 -1.65 7.70
CA VAL A 45 9.50 -0.90 8.20
C VAL A 45 8.88 -1.72 9.32
N HIS A 46 8.51 -1.04 10.41
CA HIS A 46 7.71 -1.59 11.49
C HIS A 46 6.29 -1.04 11.33
N SER A 47 5.45 -1.83 10.67
CA SER A 47 4.14 -1.41 10.19
C SER A 47 3.02 -2.06 10.98
N HIS A 48 1.93 -1.32 11.16
CA HIS A 48 0.63 -1.87 11.57
C HIS A 48 -0.32 -1.87 10.37
N ASN A 49 -1.00 -2.98 10.11
CA ASN A 49 -1.96 -3.09 9.01
C ASN A 49 -3.38 -2.84 9.52
N LEU A 50 -4.08 -1.90 8.92
CA LEU A 50 -5.50 -1.66 9.15
C LEU A 50 -6.26 -1.95 7.86
N ASN A 51 -7.16 -2.93 7.90
CA ASN A 51 -7.96 -3.29 6.73
C ASN A 51 -9.42 -2.82 6.91
N PRO A 52 -9.92 -1.89 6.07
CA PRO A 52 -11.29 -1.38 6.19
C PRO A 52 -12.38 -2.42 5.92
N THR A 53 -12.12 -3.40 5.06
CA THR A 53 -13.06 -4.48 4.75
C THR A 53 -12.34 -5.59 3.99
N ASN A 54 -12.85 -6.82 4.06
CA ASN A 54 -12.49 -7.91 3.16
C ASN A 54 -13.51 -8.15 2.03
N LEU A 55 -14.58 -7.36 1.95
CA LEU A 55 -15.54 -7.37 0.85
C LEU A 55 -14.99 -6.60 -0.34
N CYS A 56 -15.09 -7.13 -1.55
CA CYS A 56 -14.53 -6.45 -2.73
C CYS A 56 -15.28 -6.74 -4.02
N VAL A 57 -15.64 -5.69 -4.76
CA VAL A 57 -16.32 -5.80 -6.06
C VAL A 57 -15.47 -6.48 -7.15
N VAL A 58 -14.13 -6.48 -7.02
CA VAL A 58 -13.23 -6.99 -8.08
C VAL A 58 -13.11 -8.52 -8.09
N LYS A 59 -13.19 -9.16 -6.91
CA LYS A 59 -13.13 -10.63 -6.77
C LYS A 59 -11.91 -11.26 -7.47
N CYS A 60 -10.72 -10.69 -7.29
CA CYS A 60 -9.47 -11.15 -7.92
C CYS A 60 -9.21 -12.64 -7.66
N LYS A 61 -8.94 -13.43 -8.71
CA LYS A 61 -8.72 -14.89 -8.62
C LYS A 61 -7.54 -15.32 -7.74
N LEU A 62 -6.56 -14.44 -7.56
CA LEU A 62 -5.36 -14.68 -6.75
C LEU A 62 -5.47 -14.11 -5.33
N CYS A 63 -6.57 -13.42 -5.01
CA CYS A 63 -6.74 -12.77 -3.72
C CYS A 63 -7.35 -13.75 -2.71
N SER A 64 -6.58 -14.12 -1.69
CA SER A 64 -7.06 -14.93 -0.56
C SER A 64 -7.81 -14.12 0.49
N PHE A 65 -7.74 -12.79 0.42
CA PHE A 65 -8.34 -11.88 1.39
C PHE A 65 -9.83 -11.65 1.13
N TYR A 66 -10.24 -11.58 -0.13
CA TYR A 66 -11.61 -11.30 -0.53
C TYR A 66 -12.63 -12.28 0.07
N ARG A 67 -13.80 -11.75 0.43
CA ARG A 67 -15.00 -12.49 0.80
C ARG A 67 -16.23 -11.97 0.06
N ASP A 68 -17.13 -12.88 -0.28
CA ASP A 68 -18.51 -12.54 -0.66
C ASP A 68 -19.28 -12.00 0.56
N GLU A 69 -20.31 -11.19 0.32
CA GLU A 69 -21.12 -10.54 1.36
C GLU A 69 -21.73 -11.50 2.39
N ASN A 70 -22.03 -12.73 1.97
CA ASN A 70 -22.63 -13.76 2.84
C ASN A 70 -21.58 -14.66 3.52
N ALA A 71 -20.28 -14.39 3.35
CA ALA A 71 -19.26 -15.17 4.02
C ALA A 71 -19.31 -14.96 5.54
N PRO A 72 -19.11 -16.00 6.35
CA PRO A 72 -19.20 -15.88 7.80
C PRO A 72 -18.13 -14.97 8.42
N ASP A 73 -17.02 -14.74 7.70
CA ASP A 73 -15.92 -13.86 8.09
C ASP A 73 -15.90 -12.55 7.29
N ALA A 74 -16.99 -12.20 6.59
CA ALA A 74 -17.16 -10.90 5.97
C ALA A 74 -17.26 -9.79 7.02
N TYR A 75 -16.59 -8.65 6.80
CA TYR A 75 -16.65 -7.51 7.71
C TYR A 75 -16.49 -6.17 7.00
N VAL A 76 -17.00 -5.12 7.64
CA VAL A 76 -16.74 -3.72 7.30
C VAL A 76 -16.35 -3.01 8.60
N THR A 77 -15.18 -2.41 8.63
CA THR A 77 -14.59 -1.74 9.79
C THR A 77 -15.18 -0.35 9.91
N THR A 78 -15.87 -0.07 11.01
CA THR A 78 -16.33 1.29 11.32
C THR A 78 -15.17 2.17 11.80
N LEU A 79 -15.33 3.50 11.83
CA LEU A 79 -14.31 4.39 12.41
C LEU A 79 -14.04 4.08 13.90
N GLU A 80 -15.03 3.58 14.62
CA GLU A 80 -14.87 3.16 16.02
C GLU A 80 -14.07 1.86 16.14
N ASP A 81 -14.27 0.91 15.22
CA ASP A 81 -13.44 -0.30 15.15
C ASP A 81 -11.99 0.05 14.79
N ALA A 82 -11.80 0.96 13.83
CA ALA A 82 -10.49 1.49 13.47
C ALA A 82 -9.82 2.17 14.67
N ARG A 83 -10.55 2.99 15.45
CA ARG A 83 -10.03 3.59 16.68
C ARG A 83 -9.51 2.54 17.66
N LYS A 84 -10.31 1.53 17.98
CA LYS A 84 -9.91 0.44 18.89
C LYS A 84 -8.71 -0.36 18.37
N ASP A 85 -8.58 -0.50 17.06
CA ASP A 85 -7.43 -1.14 16.45
C ASP A 85 -6.16 -0.28 16.57
N LEU A 86 -6.28 1.02 16.28
CA LEU A 86 -5.19 1.99 16.41
C LEU A 86 -4.73 2.20 17.86
N GLU A 87 -5.62 2.08 18.85
CA GLU A 87 -5.25 2.06 20.27
C GLU A 87 -4.24 0.96 20.59
N LYS A 88 -4.39 -0.23 19.98
CA LYS A 88 -3.42 -1.33 20.15
C LYS A 88 -2.11 -1.04 19.45
N ALA A 89 -2.11 -0.17 18.44
CA ALA A 89 -0.93 0.21 17.67
C ALA A 89 -0.09 1.28 18.40
N GLN A 90 -0.68 2.00 19.36
CA GLN A 90 0.02 3.02 20.14
C GLN A 90 1.14 2.43 21.00
N GLY A 91 2.26 3.16 21.11
CA GLY A 91 3.40 2.74 21.92
C GLY A 91 4.32 1.69 21.27
N HIS A 92 3.98 1.20 20.08
CA HIS A 92 4.79 0.21 19.35
C HIS A 92 5.94 0.81 18.51
N ASN A 93 6.17 2.14 18.56
CA ASN A 93 7.20 2.82 17.75
C ASN A 93 7.13 2.42 16.26
N LEU A 94 5.93 2.56 15.68
CA LEU A 94 5.68 2.24 14.28
C LEU A 94 6.37 3.25 13.36
N THR A 95 6.89 2.76 12.24
CA THR A 95 7.34 3.63 11.15
C THR A 95 6.16 4.06 10.29
N ASP A 96 5.17 3.19 10.15
CA ASP A 96 4.03 3.40 9.28
C ASP A 96 2.76 2.67 9.74
N LEU A 97 1.63 3.22 9.32
CA LEU A 97 0.33 2.56 9.31
C LEU A 97 0.00 2.27 7.85
N HIS A 98 -0.36 1.02 7.54
CA HIS A 98 -0.69 0.58 6.20
C HIS A 98 -2.19 0.31 6.08
N ILE A 99 -2.90 1.15 5.32
CA ILE A 99 -4.35 1.05 5.12
C ILE A 99 -4.67 0.53 3.72
N VAL A 100 -5.08 -0.73 3.62
CA VAL A 100 -5.49 -1.38 2.36
C VAL A 100 -6.67 -2.30 2.60
N GLY A 101 -7.55 -2.48 1.62
CA GLY A 101 -8.69 -3.36 1.83
C GLY A 101 -9.39 -3.79 0.55
N GLY A 102 -10.58 -4.33 0.74
CA GLY A 102 -11.54 -4.50 -0.33
C GLY A 102 -12.25 -3.18 -0.66
N MET A 103 -12.97 -3.19 -1.79
CA MET A 103 -13.68 -2.03 -2.31
C MET A 103 -15.18 -2.31 -2.37
N ILE A 104 -15.95 -1.52 -1.63
CA ILE A 104 -17.42 -1.54 -1.63
C ILE A 104 -17.95 -0.10 -1.65
N PRO A 105 -19.17 0.17 -2.14
CA PRO A 105 -19.72 1.52 -2.21
C PRO A 105 -19.85 2.25 -0.87
N GLU A 106 -20.03 1.52 0.23
CA GLU A 106 -20.21 2.05 1.59
C GLU A 106 -18.94 2.69 2.14
N LEU A 107 -17.76 2.30 1.63
CA LEU A 107 -16.47 2.90 1.97
C LEU A 107 -16.11 3.95 0.92
N ASP A 108 -16.79 5.09 1.01
CA ASP A 108 -16.61 6.22 0.09
C ASP A 108 -15.41 7.10 0.47
N ILE A 109 -15.19 8.16 -0.31
CA ILE A 109 -14.10 9.11 -0.03
C ILE A 109 -14.22 9.75 1.36
N GLY A 110 -15.43 9.99 1.86
CA GLY A 110 -15.66 10.59 3.18
C GLY A 110 -15.19 9.66 4.29
N TYR A 111 -15.52 8.38 4.20
CA TYR A 111 -15.01 7.35 5.11
C TYR A 111 -13.47 7.37 5.17
N TYR A 112 -12.80 7.38 4.01
CA TYR A 112 -11.34 7.37 3.98
C TYR A 112 -10.74 8.69 4.47
N GLU A 113 -11.34 9.84 4.17
CA GLU A 113 -10.93 11.14 4.70
C GLU A 113 -10.97 11.15 6.23
N ASP A 114 -12.05 10.64 6.83
CA ASP A 114 -12.20 10.54 8.28
C ASP A 114 -11.24 9.51 8.88
N LEU A 115 -11.02 8.37 8.21
CA LEU A 115 -10.11 7.34 8.65
C LEU A 115 -8.65 7.82 8.68
N PHE A 116 -8.21 8.54 7.64
CA PHE A 116 -6.86 9.13 7.61
C PHE A 116 -6.70 10.24 8.65
N ALA A 117 -7.71 11.11 8.81
CA ALA A 117 -7.68 12.16 9.83
C ALA A 117 -7.58 11.55 11.25
N LEU A 118 -8.39 10.54 11.55
CA LEU A 118 -8.35 9.78 12.80
C LEU A 118 -6.97 9.15 13.02
N SER A 119 -6.45 8.47 12.01
CA SER A 119 -5.14 7.80 12.07
C SER A 119 -4.01 8.79 12.32
N ARG A 120 -4.07 9.98 11.69
CA ARG A 120 -3.08 11.06 11.88
C ARG A 120 -3.11 11.63 13.29
N GLU A 121 -4.30 11.79 13.87
CA GLU A 121 -4.49 12.23 15.25
C GLU A 121 -3.92 11.21 16.25
N MET A 122 -4.22 9.93 16.06
CA MET A 122 -3.85 8.88 17.02
C MET A 122 -2.39 8.44 16.94
N LEU A 123 -1.77 8.54 15.77
CA LEU A 123 -0.40 8.11 15.49
C LEU A 123 0.46 9.27 14.95
N PRO A 124 0.71 10.31 15.76
CA PRO A 124 1.51 11.46 15.34
C PRO A 124 2.94 11.03 14.97
N GLY A 125 3.42 11.47 13.81
CA GLY A 125 4.76 11.15 13.30
C GLY A 125 4.89 9.80 12.57
N VAL A 126 3.86 8.95 12.59
CA VAL A 126 3.81 7.70 11.81
C VAL A 126 3.44 8.02 10.36
N LEU A 127 4.09 7.39 9.38
CA LEU A 127 3.71 7.54 7.97
C LEU A 127 2.37 6.85 7.72
N LEU A 128 1.40 7.55 7.15
CA LEU A 128 0.13 6.93 6.76
C LEU A 128 0.21 6.55 5.28
N GLN A 129 0.53 5.29 5.03
CA GLN A 129 0.60 4.74 3.68
C GLN A 129 -0.50 3.73 3.45
N GLY A 130 -0.71 3.35 2.20
CA GLY A 130 -1.77 2.41 1.83
C GLY A 130 -2.41 2.86 0.54
N MET A 131 -3.62 2.37 0.29
CA MET A 131 -4.41 2.64 -0.91
C MET A 131 -3.65 2.32 -2.21
N THR A 132 -4.06 1.24 -2.86
CA THR A 132 -3.57 0.95 -4.20
C THR A 132 -4.16 1.90 -5.23
N ALA A 133 -3.54 1.96 -6.40
CA ALA A 133 -4.08 2.70 -7.54
C ALA A 133 -5.51 2.25 -7.91
N VAL A 134 -5.87 0.99 -7.64
CA VAL A 134 -7.21 0.45 -7.91
C VAL A 134 -8.24 1.03 -6.94
N GLU A 135 -7.92 1.10 -5.64
CA GLU A 135 -8.78 1.73 -4.62
C GLU A 135 -8.98 3.23 -4.90
N ILE A 136 -7.90 3.96 -5.18
CA ILE A 136 -7.97 5.39 -5.52
C ILE A 136 -8.84 5.62 -6.76
N HIS A 137 -8.65 4.80 -7.80
CA HIS A 137 -9.44 4.89 -9.03
C HIS A 137 -10.93 4.61 -8.79
N TRP A 138 -11.25 3.58 -8.01
CA TRP A 138 -12.63 3.22 -7.65
C TRP A 138 -13.32 4.33 -6.86
N ILE A 139 -12.67 4.84 -5.82
CA ILE A 139 -13.21 5.89 -4.95
C ILE A 139 -13.44 7.18 -5.74
N ALA A 140 -12.46 7.58 -6.56
CA ALA A 140 -12.59 8.76 -7.42
C ALA A 140 -13.77 8.62 -8.40
N GLY A 141 -13.90 7.43 -9.03
CA GLY A 141 -15.00 7.13 -9.94
C GLY A 141 -16.37 7.21 -9.27
N ASN A 142 -16.52 6.60 -8.09
CA ASN A 142 -17.79 6.61 -7.34
C ASN A 142 -18.15 8.01 -6.83
N ALA A 143 -17.16 8.81 -6.46
CA ALA A 143 -17.36 10.20 -6.03
C ALA A 143 -17.57 11.17 -7.20
N GLY A 144 -17.40 10.73 -8.45
CA GLY A 144 -17.53 11.59 -9.63
C GLY A 144 -16.43 12.66 -9.74
N ILE A 145 -15.25 12.41 -9.17
CA ILE A 145 -14.12 13.35 -9.13
C ILE A 145 -12.91 12.80 -9.90
N SER A 146 -11.93 13.67 -10.17
CA SER A 146 -10.67 13.23 -10.78
C SER A 146 -9.79 12.45 -9.79
N VAL A 147 -8.94 11.54 -10.29
CA VAL A 147 -7.93 10.85 -9.47
C VAL A 147 -7.02 11.85 -8.75
N LYS A 148 -6.66 12.95 -9.43
CA LYS A 148 -5.84 14.02 -8.84
C LYS A 148 -6.54 14.63 -7.63
N GLU A 149 -7.81 14.99 -7.77
CA GLU A 149 -8.61 15.57 -6.68
C GLU A 149 -8.78 14.59 -5.53
N CYS A 150 -9.02 13.30 -5.81
CA CYS A 150 -9.07 12.24 -4.80
C CYS A 150 -7.77 12.19 -3.98
N LEU A 151 -6.62 12.18 -4.66
CA LEU A 151 -5.30 12.21 -4.00
C LEU A 151 -5.09 13.49 -3.17
N GLU A 152 -5.42 14.65 -3.71
CA GLU A 152 -5.30 15.93 -3.00
C GLU A 152 -6.14 15.96 -1.71
N ARG A 153 -7.37 15.44 -1.78
CA ARG A 153 -8.28 15.32 -0.64
C ARG A 153 -7.74 14.37 0.44
N LEU A 154 -7.31 13.18 0.06
CA LEU A 154 -6.74 12.21 1.01
C LEU A 154 -5.45 12.75 1.62
N THR A 155 -4.55 13.36 0.83
CA THR A 155 -3.31 13.94 1.34
C THR A 155 -3.56 15.11 2.28
N ALA A 156 -4.60 15.91 2.05
CA ALA A 156 -5.02 16.94 3.01
C ALA A 156 -5.45 16.37 4.37
N LYS A 157 -5.80 15.08 4.44
CA LYS A 157 -6.11 14.35 5.68
C LYS A 157 -4.93 13.54 6.23
N GLY A 158 -3.77 13.62 5.56
CA GLY A 158 -2.52 13.01 6.02
C GLY A 158 -2.13 11.73 5.30
N PHE A 159 -2.82 11.34 4.23
CA PHE A 159 -2.39 10.26 3.33
C PHE A 159 -1.09 10.63 2.58
N GLY A 160 -0.10 9.74 2.64
CA GLY A 160 1.20 9.93 2.02
C GLY A 160 2.25 10.55 2.92
#